data_AF-A0A848LVH6-F1
#
_entry.id   AF-A0A848LVH6-F1
#
_cell.length_a   1.000
_cell.length_b   1.000
_cell.length_c   1.000
_cell.angle_alpha   90.00
_cell.angle_beta   90.00
_cell.angle_gamma   90.00
#
_symmetry.space_group_name_H-M   'P 1'
#
loop_
_entity.id
_entity.type
_entity.pdbx_description
1 polymer ?
#
loop_
_entity_poly.entity_id
_entity_poly.type
_entity_poly.pdbx_seq_one_letter_code
_entity_poly.pdbx_strand_id
1 'polypeptide(L)'
;MSQSRARRAAALLVLTLGVAPAALGAEEPVVGTPYVFQTVDSYNVVNHIEVEVTGILQGESAPRTVSFWYNLGNIDSAGHLTRCDRMALLAMNKPGLYLLEMTQTNTSVARCRLTRR
;
A
#
# COMPACT_ATOMS: atom_id res chain seq x y z
N MET A 1 -12.68 61.25 -26.09
CA MET A 1 -11.24 61.05 -25.80
C MET A 1 -11.10 60.91 -24.29
N SER A 2 -10.90 59.70 -23.76
CA SER A 2 -9.59 59.10 -23.42
C SER A 2 -9.14 59.63 -22.05
N GLN A 3 -9.33 58.92 -20.93
CA GLN A 3 -8.45 57.93 -20.30
C GLN A 3 -8.89 57.93 -18.82
N SER A 4 -8.91 56.89 -18.01
CA SER A 4 -7.95 55.79 -17.87
C SER A 4 -8.61 54.71 -17.02
N ARG A 5 -8.65 53.50 -17.57
CA ARG A 5 -9.25 52.30 -17.00
C ARG A 5 -8.48 51.82 -15.76
N ALA A 6 -9.26 51.46 -14.74
CA ALA A 6 -9.11 50.30 -13.86
C ALA A 6 -7.68 49.81 -13.62
N ARG A 7 -7.11 50.24 -12.49
CA ARG A 7 -5.93 49.61 -11.90
C ARG A 7 -6.37 48.67 -10.78
N ARG A 8 -5.80 47.45 -10.82
CA ARG A 8 -5.59 46.48 -9.73
C ARG A 8 -6.74 45.48 -9.48
N ALA A 9 -6.82 44.46 -10.34
CA ALA A 9 -7.20 43.14 -9.88
C ALA A 9 -5.94 42.45 -9.36
N ALA A 10 -5.86 42.24 -8.05
CA ALA A 10 -4.77 41.56 -7.38
C ALA A 10 -4.83 40.06 -7.65
N ALA A 11 -3.65 39.48 -7.84
CA ALA A 11 -3.43 38.09 -8.23
C ALA A 11 -3.96 37.09 -7.19
N LEU A 12 -4.76 36.12 -7.65
CA LEU A 12 -5.05 34.87 -6.94
C LEU A 12 -3.89 33.91 -7.21
N LEU A 13 -2.89 33.93 -6.33
CA LEU A 13 -1.86 32.89 -6.24
C LEU A 13 -2.48 31.68 -5.55
N VAL A 14 -3.03 30.76 -6.34
CA VAL A 14 -3.40 29.42 -5.87
C VAL A 14 -2.11 28.63 -5.70
N LEU A 15 -1.58 28.57 -4.49
CA LEU A 15 -0.54 27.61 -4.11
C LEU A 15 -1.20 26.23 -3.99
N THR A 16 -1.29 25.49 -5.10
CA THR A 16 -1.44 24.03 -5.01
C THR A 16 -0.10 23.48 -4.55
N LEU A 17 0.10 23.38 -3.23
CA LEU A 17 1.06 22.42 -2.69
C LEU A 17 0.57 21.03 -3.07
N GLY A 18 0.99 20.58 -4.25
CA GLY A 18 1.00 19.17 -4.59
C GLY A 18 1.95 18.50 -3.61
N VAL A 19 1.41 17.96 -2.52
CA VAL A 19 2.11 16.96 -1.72
C VAL A 19 2.32 15.79 -2.67
N ALA A 20 3.52 15.73 -3.26
CA ALA A 20 3.94 14.59 -4.03
C ALA A 20 3.80 13.36 -3.12
N PRO A 21 3.22 12.24 -3.60
CA PRO A 21 3.27 11.00 -2.86
C PRO A 21 4.74 10.69 -2.64
N ALA A 22 5.18 10.73 -1.39
CA ALA A 22 6.50 10.29 -1.05
C ALA A 22 6.54 8.81 -1.41
N ALA A 23 7.18 8.48 -2.54
CA ALA A 23 7.64 7.13 -2.81
C ALA A 23 8.79 6.85 -1.82
N LEU A 24 8.43 6.74 -0.54
CA LEU A 24 9.27 6.13 0.48
C LEU A 24 9.36 4.67 0.06
N GLY A 25 10.58 4.13 0.03
CA GLY A 25 10.80 2.72 -0.24
C GLY A 25 9.95 1.83 0.67
N ALA A 26 9.86 0.55 0.34
CA ALA A 26 9.07 -0.39 1.12
C ALA A 26 9.49 -0.36 2.60
N GLU A 27 8.50 -0.18 3.49
CA GLU A 27 8.72 -0.17 4.92
C GLU A 27 8.82 -1.58 5.47
N GLU A 28 9.66 -1.74 6.50
CA GLU A 28 9.77 -2.95 7.30
C GLU A 28 8.57 -3.08 8.28
N PRO A 29 7.78 -4.16 8.22
CA PRO A 29 6.63 -4.38 9.08
C PRO A 29 7.07 -4.61 10.52
N VAL A 30 6.32 -4.01 11.44
CA VAL A 30 6.43 -4.34 12.85
C VAL A 30 5.96 -5.78 13.06
N VAL A 31 6.84 -6.57 13.65
CA VAL A 31 6.58 -8.00 13.88
C VAL A 31 5.38 -8.17 14.81
N GLY A 32 4.45 -9.04 14.43
CA GLY A 32 3.22 -9.32 15.14
C GLY A 32 2.10 -8.30 14.90
N THR A 33 2.38 -7.20 14.19
CA THR A 33 1.37 -6.19 13.86
C THR A 33 0.65 -6.55 12.56
N PRO A 34 -0.70 -6.62 12.56
CA PRO A 34 -1.47 -6.83 11.34
C PRO A 34 -1.55 -5.54 10.51
N TYR A 35 -1.14 -5.63 9.26
CA TYR A 35 -1.29 -4.58 8.24
C TYR A 35 -2.53 -4.89 7.41
N VAL A 36 -3.64 -4.20 7.69
CA VAL A 36 -4.92 -4.44 7.03
C VAL A 36 -5.12 -3.43 5.90
N PHE A 37 -4.94 -3.88 4.67
CA PHE A 37 -5.14 -3.11 3.45
C PHE A 37 -6.64 -3.04 3.09
N GLN A 38 -7.21 -1.84 3.03
CA GLN A 38 -8.55 -1.57 2.51
C GLN A 38 -8.60 -1.62 0.98
N THR A 39 -7.54 -1.16 0.34
CA THR A 39 -7.29 -1.32 -1.08
C THR A 39 -5.89 -1.86 -1.26
N VAL A 40 -5.71 -2.70 -2.27
CA VAL A 40 -4.39 -3.17 -2.69
C VAL A 40 -4.18 -2.62 -4.08
N ASP A 41 -3.11 -1.86 -4.25
CA ASP A 41 -2.72 -1.25 -5.52
C ASP A 41 -1.69 -2.14 -6.24
N SER A 42 -0.78 -2.78 -5.48
CA SER A 42 0.17 -3.75 -6.02
C SER A 42 0.55 -4.83 -5.01
N TYR A 43 0.87 -6.02 -5.54
CA TYR A 43 1.52 -7.11 -4.83
C TYR A 43 2.71 -7.57 -5.68
N ASN A 44 3.92 -7.31 -5.21
CA ASN A 44 5.14 -7.53 -5.96
C ASN A 44 5.98 -8.61 -5.28
N VAL A 45 6.30 -9.68 -6.01
CA VAL A 45 7.24 -10.70 -5.53
C VAL A 45 8.65 -10.25 -5.89
N VAL A 46 9.35 -9.65 -4.91
CA VAL A 46 10.70 -9.10 -5.12
C VAL A 46 11.70 -10.24 -5.37
N ASN A 47 11.61 -11.30 -4.57
CA ASN A 47 12.40 -12.51 -4.70
C ASN A 47 11.68 -13.68 -4.01
N HIS A 48 12.31 -14.86 -3.99
CA HIS A 48 11.74 -16.09 -3.41
C HIS A 48 11.44 -16.05 -1.90
N ILE A 49 11.87 -15.02 -1.18
CA ILE A 49 11.62 -14.85 0.26
C ILE A 49 10.96 -13.52 0.60
N GLU A 50 10.63 -12.67 -0.37
CA GLU A 50 10.23 -11.29 -0.11
C GLU A 50 9.13 -10.84 -1.04
N VAL A 51 8.12 -10.21 -0.45
CA VAL A 51 7.01 -9.59 -1.20
C VAL A 51 6.75 -8.19 -0.68
N GLU A 52 6.47 -7.27 -1.58
CA GLU A 52 6.04 -5.91 -1.26
C GLU A 52 4.55 -5.78 -1.56
N VAL A 53 3.80 -5.20 -0.62
CA VAL A 53 2.38 -4.89 -0.80
C VAL A 53 2.21 -3.39 -0.73
N THR A 54 1.65 -2.80 -1.79
CA THR A 54 1.28 -1.39 -1.81
C THR A 54 -0.23 -1.25 -1.75
N GLY A 55 -0.72 -0.38 -0.90
CA GLY A 55 -2.15 -0.07 -0.80
C GLY A 55 -2.49 0.84 0.37
N ILE A 56 -3.76 1.14 0.54
CA ILE A 56 -4.25 1.99 1.62
C ILE A 56 -4.58 1.14 2.84
N LEU A 57 -3.91 1.38 3.96
CA LEU A 57 -4.18 0.70 5.23
C LEU A 57 -5.45 1.22 5.91
N GLN A 58 -6.02 0.41 6.79
CA GLN A 58 -7.18 0.82 7.56
C GLN A 58 -6.89 2.04 8.45
N GLY A 59 -7.73 3.08 8.31
CA GLY A 59 -7.58 4.32 9.06
C GLY A 59 -6.64 5.33 8.40
N GLU A 60 -6.02 4.97 7.27
CA GLU A 60 -5.13 5.84 6.51
C GLU A 60 -5.81 6.32 5.21
N SER A 61 -5.31 7.44 4.68
CA SER A 61 -5.80 8.05 3.44
C SER A 61 -4.79 8.01 2.30
N ALA A 62 -3.52 7.69 2.59
CA ALA A 62 -2.45 7.58 1.62
C ALA A 62 -2.01 6.12 1.49
N PRO A 63 -1.57 5.68 0.30
CA PRO A 63 -1.03 4.35 0.13
C PRO A 63 0.34 4.22 0.82
N ARG A 64 0.63 3.02 1.31
CA ARG A 64 1.94 2.62 1.85
C ARG A 64 2.41 1.34 1.18
N THR A 65 3.72 1.23 1.05
CA THR A 65 4.38 0.00 0.60
C THR A 65 5.05 -0.66 1.79
N VAL A 66 4.74 -1.93 2.03
CA VAL A 66 5.30 -2.71 3.16
C VAL A 66 5.91 -3.99 2.61
N SER A 67 7.15 -4.30 3.00
CA SER A 67 7.87 -5.52 2.59
C SER A 67 7.66 -6.64 3.60
N PHE A 68 7.37 -7.86 3.18
CA PHE A 68 7.14 -9.00 4.05
C PHE A 68 8.03 -10.18 3.65
N TRP A 69 8.63 -10.86 4.62
CA TRP A 69 9.54 -11.98 4.38
C TRP A 69 8.94 -13.34 4.70
N TYR A 70 9.35 -14.33 3.91
CA TYR A 70 9.05 -15.74 4.06
C TYR A 70 10.33 -16.53 4.31
N ASN A 71 10.42 -17.18 5.46
CA ASN A 71 11.53 -18.09 5.76
C ASN A 71 11.37 -19.41 4.98
N LEU A 72 12.44 -19.87 4.31
CA LEU A 72 12.47 -21.11 3.51
C LEU A 72 12.67 -22.39 4.33
N GLY A 73 13.00 -22.27 5.62
CA GLY A 73 13.59 -23.37 6.38
C GLY A 73 12.64 -24.50 6.77
N ASN A 74 11.33 -24.27 6.89
CA ASN A 74 10.42 -25.24 7.55
C ASN A 74 8.97 -25.26 7.02
N ILE A 75 8.61 -24.41 6.08
CA ILE A 75 7.25 -24.25 5.57
C ILE A 75 7.33 -24.29 4.05
N ASP A 76 6.32 -24.84 3.37
CA ASP A 76 6.16 -24.73 1.91
C ASP A 76 5.95 -23.25 1.51
N SER A 77 7.03 -22.48 1.53
CA SER A 77 7.02 -21.03 1.34
C SER A 77 6.52 -20.67 -0.05
N ALA A 78 6.81 -21.49 -1.06
CA ALA A 78 6.29 -21.33 -2.41
C ALA A 78 4.76 -21.49 -2.46
N GLY A 79 4.21 -22.52 -1.80
CA GLY A 79 2.77 -22.70 -1.68
C GLY A 79 2.09 -21.57 -0.88
N HIS A 80 2.74 -21.08 0.17
CA HIS A 80 2.25 -19.94 0.95
C HIS A 80 2.26 -18.63 0.15
N LEU A 81 3.35 -18.32 -0.54
CA LEU A 81 3.47 -17.17 -1.45
C LEU A 81 2.36 -17.19 -2.51
N THR A 82 2.18 -18.33 -3.18
CA THR A 82 1.15 -18.50 -4.20
C THR A 82 -0.27 -18.28 -3.65
N ARG A 83 -0.54 -18.68 -2.40
CA ARG A 83 -1.83 -18.42 -1.75
C ARG A 83 -2.04 -16.93 -1.46
N CYS A 84 -1.01 -16.25 -0.95
CA CYS A 84 -1.07 -14.82 -0.65
C CYS A 84 -1.23 -13.98 -1.92
N ASP A 85 -0.50 -14.33 -2.99
CA ASP A 85 -0.63 -13.70 -4.31
C ASP A 85 -2.07 -13.77 -4.84
N ARG A 86 -2.70 -14.95 -4.80
CA ARG A 86 -4.11 -15.10 -5.20
C ARG A 86 -5.07 -14.26 -4.35
N MET A 87 -4.83 -14.15 -3.05
CA MET A 87 -5.64 -13.29 -2.17
C MET A 87 -5.46 -11.82 -2.52
N ALA A 88 -4.23 -11.39 -2.78
CA ALA A 88 -3.93 -10.03 -3.20
C ALA A 88 -4.56 -9.72 -4.56
N LEU A 89 -4.47 -10.63 -5.53
CA LEU A 89 -5.16 -10.51 -6.82
C LEU A 89 -6.67 -10.34 -6.68
N LEU A 90 -7.31 -11.02 -5.72
CA LEU A 90 -8.74 -10.84 -5.44
C LEU A 90 -9.03 -9.45 -4.86
N ALA A 91 -8.20 -8.96 -3.94
CA ALA A 91 -8.34 -7.63 -3.35
C ALA A 91 -8.09 -6.50 -4.37
N MET A 92 -7.10 -6.67 -5.27
CA MET A 92 -6.79 -5.73 -6.35
C MET A 92 -7.93 -5.65 -7.38
N ASN A 93 -8.52 -6.78 -7.75
CA ASN A 93 -9.60 -6.81 -8.75
C ASN A 93 -10.96 -6.33 -8.22
N LYS A 94 -11.15 -6.28 -6.90
CA LYS A 94 -12.39 -5.81 -6.27
C LYS A 94 -12.08 -4.88 -5.09
N PRO A 95 -11.56 -3.66 -5.35
CA PRO A 95 -11.19 -2.72 -4.31
C PRO A 95 -12.35 -2.43 -3.36
N GLY A 96 -12.09 -2.46 -2.05
CA GLY A 96 -13.09 -2.18 -1.01
C GLY A 96 -14.05 -3.33 -0.65
N LEU A 97 -14.14 -4.39 -1.47
CA LEU A 97 -14.95 -5.58 -1.14
C LEU A 97 -14.21 -6.54 -0.22
N TYR A 98 -12.88 -6.60 -0.36
CA TYR A 98 -12.02 -7.46 0.44
C TYR A 98 -11.00 -6.62 1.19
N LEU A 99 -10.65 -7.10 2.38
CA LEU A 99 -9.54 -6.62 3.19
C LEU A 99 -8.44 -7.67 3.12
N LEU A 100 -7.26 -7.26 2.66
CA LEU A 100 -6.07 -8.10 2.72
C LEU A 100 -5.29 -7.74 3.98
N GLU A 101 -5.11 -8.70 4.87
CA GLU A 101 -4.29 -8.57 6.06
C GLU A 101 -2.96 -9.30 5.84
N MET A 102 -1.86 -8.61 6.12
CA MET A 102 -0.50 -9.16 6.11
C MET A 102 0.12 -8.99 7.49
N THR A 103 0.77 -10.03 8.01
CA THR A 103 1.41 -10.00 9.32
C THR A 103 2.76 -10.70 9.27
N GLN A 104 3.81 -10.02 9.71
CA GLN A 104 5.14 -10.62 9.88
C GLN A 104 5.21 -11.34 11.23
N THR A 105 5.55 -12.63 11.27
CA THR A 105 5.75 -13.34 12.54
C THR A 105 7.19 -13.19 13.07
N ASN A 106 7.38 -13.50 14.35
CA ASN A 106 8.70 -13.56 15.01
C ASN A 106 9.70 -14.52 14.33
N THR A 107 9.22 -15.45 13.50
CA THR A 107 10.06 -16.40 12.76
C THR A 107 10.41 -15.91 11.34
N SER A 108 10.16 -14.63 11.05
CA SER A 108 10.28 -14.05 9.70
C SER A 108 9.44 -14.81 8.67
N VAL A 109 8.24 -15.25 9.06
CA VAL A 109 7.27 -15.85 8.13
C VAL A 109 6.06 -14.93 8.02
N ALA A 110 5.83 -14.40 6.84
CA ALA A 110 4.66 -13.62 6.55
C ALA A 110 3.41 -14.51 6.51
N ARG A 111 2.33 -14.03 7.11
CA ARG A 111 0.99 -14.61 7.02
C ARG A 111 0.09 -13.66 6.28
N CYS A 112 -0.81 -14.21 5.48
CA CYS A 112 -1.83 -13.46 4.77
C CYS A 112 -3.23 -13.98 5.13
N ARG A 113 -4.19 -13.08 5.21
CA ARG A 113 -5.61 -13.39 5.41
C ARG A 113 -6.46 -12.48 4.55
N LEU A 114 -7.42 -13.05 3.83
CA LEU A 114 -8.42 -12.29 3.09
C LEU A 114 -9.75 -12.33 3.83
N THR A 115 -10.31 -11.17 4.13
CA THR A 115 -11.64 -11.04 4.75
C THR A 115 -12.57 -10.28 3.82
N ARG A 116 -13.83 -10.69 3.71
CA ARG A 116 -14.85 -9.91 2.99
C ARG A 116 -15.39 -8.82 3.93
N ARG A 117 -15.53 -7.60 3.41
CA ARG A 117 -16.14 -6.48 4.12
C ARG A 117 -17.66 -6.56 4.15
#